data_AF-A0A6J3M3K0-F1
#
_entry.id   AF-A0A6J3M3K0-F1
#
_cell.length_a   1.000
_cell.length_b   1.000
_cell.length_c   1.000
_cell.angle_alpha   90.00
_cell.angle_beta   90.00
_cell.angle_gamma   90.00
#
_symmetry.space_group_name_H-M   'P 1'
#
loop_
_entity.id
_entity.type
_entity.pdbx_description
1 polymer ?
#
loop_
_entity_poly.entity_id
_entity_poly.type
_entity_poly.pdbx_seq_one_letter_code
_entity_poly.pdbx_strand_id
1 'polypeptide(L)'
;MLVFSLLVALLAYVVSAQDCSGVCKSYGLDFVDGGNYYQNSASTANFTALQDFSGCQSDLADNILVDPQGDQYLCNSTPLTPDGTQQQIICPIAKDQLTSGEYSIIVLSNNGQCAPINYIRSFQLDVAPQVTSKIPLTVIITSTSAPATST
;
A
#
# COMPACT_ATOMS: atom_id res chain seq x y z
N MET A 1 -57.48 -32.09 2.52
CA MET A 1 -56.99 -31.01 3.41
C MET A 1 -56.08 -31.72 4.41
N LEU A 2 -54.76 -31.51 4.52
CA LEU A 2 -54.02 -30.25 4.51
C LEU A 2 -52.51 -30.60 4.64
N VAL A 3 -51.88 -31.25 3.65
CA VAL A 3 -50.46 -31.68 3.81
C VAL A 3 -49.67 -31.65 2.49
N PHE A 4 -49.77 -30.59 1.68
CA PHE A 4 -48.99 -30.50 0.44
C PHE A 4 -48.66 -29.05 0.00
N SER A 5 -48.46 -28.11 0.92
CA SER A 5 -48.32 -26.69 0.50
C SER A 5 -47.33 -25.82 1.30
N LEU A 6 -46.25 -26.37 1.87
CA LEU A 6 -45.28 -25.54 2.61
C LEU A 6 -43.79 -25.82 2.36
N LEU A 7 -43.43 -26.64 1.37
CA LEU A 7 -42.02 -26.99 1.12
C LEU A 7 -41.35 -26.27 -0.08
N VAL A 8 -42.01 -25.31 -0.73
CA VAL A 8 -41.45 -24.64 -1.93
C VAL A 8 -40.89 -23.23 -1.62
N ALA A 9 -41.04 -22.72 -0.40
CA ALA A 9 -40.65 -21.34 -0.07
C ALA A 9 -39.21 -21.17 0.47
N LEU A 10 -38.33 -22.18 0.35
CA LEU A 10 -36.97 -22.12 0.93
C LEU A 10 -35.81 -22.35 -0.07
N LEU A 11 -36.03 -22.10 -1.37
CA LEU A 11 -34.97 -22.24 -2.40
C LEU A 11 -34.72 -21.01 -3.28
N ALA A 12 -35.18 -19.82 -2.86
CA ALA A 12 -34.63 -18.58 -3.41
C ALA A 12 -33.33 -18.21 -2.67
N TYR A 13 -32.34 -19.11 -2.68
CA TYR A 13 -30.97 -18.67 -2.50
C TYR A 13 -30.65 -17.87 -3.75
N VAL A 14 -30.72 -16.54 -3.62
CA VAL A 14 -30.17 -15.62 -4.61
C VAL A 14 -28.70 -15.98 -4.82
N VAL A 15 -28.41 -16.75 -5.86
CA VAL A 15 -27.07 -16.80 -6.44
C VAL A 15 -26.86 -15.40 -6.99
N SER A 16 -26.17 -14.56 -6.21
CA SER A 16 -25.58 -13.33 -6.74
C SER A 16 -24.67 -13.77 -7.89
N ALA A 17 -25.08 -13.52 -9.12
CA ALA A 17 -24.20 -13.68 -10.27
C ALA A 17 -23.02 -12.73 -10.06
N GLN A 18 -21.84 -13.28 -9.78
CA GLN A 18 -20.61 -12.50 -9.69
C GLN A 18 -20.34 -11.94 -11.09
N ASP A 19 -20.41 -10.62 -11.26
CA ASP A 19 -20.13 -9.99 -12.55
C ASP A 19 -18.61 -9.87 -12.72
N CYS A 20 -17.99 -10.88 -13.33
CA CYS A 20 -16.57 -10.87 -13.67
C CYS A 20 -16.25 -9.93 -14.87
N SER A 21 -16.84 -8.73 -14.90
CA SER A 21 -16.59 -7.75 -15.94
C SER A 21 -15.26 -7.02 -15.71
N GLY A 22 -14.42 -7.00 -16.75
CA GLY A 22 -13.14 -6.29 -16.73
C GLY A 22 -11.93 -7.13 -16.32
N VAL A 23 -10.74 -6.59 -16.58
CA VAL A 23 -9.46 -7.15 -16.10
C VAL A 23 -9.14 -6.46 -14.78
N CYS A 24 -9.08 -7.23 -13.69
CA CYS A 24 -8.66 -6.73 -12.39
C CYS A 24 -7.18 -6.32 -12.44
N LYS A 25 -6.90 -5.04 -12.20
CA LYS A 25 -5.56 -4.43 -12.22
C LYS A 25 -5.13 -4.08 -10.81
N SER A 26 -3.81 -4.12 -10.57
CA SER A 26 -3.18 -3.69 -9.32
C SER A 26 -2.08 -2.69 -9.62
N TYR A 27 -2.05 -1.59 -8.87
CA TYR A 27 -1.04 -0.54 -9.02
C TYR A 27 -0.31 -0.32 -7.70
N GLY A 28 1.01 -0.24 -7.76
CA GLY A 28 1.83 0.23 -6.63
C GLY A 28 1.91 1.75 -6.67
N LEU A 29 1.79 2.41 -5.52
CA LEU A 29 1.80 3.87 -5.43
C LEU A 29 3.11 4.42 -4.87
N ASP A 30 3.70 3.74 -3.89
CA ASP A 30 5.01 4.14 -3.32
C ASP A 30 6.17 3.66 -4.20
N PHE A 31 6.04 2.47 -4.78
CA PHE A 31 7.08 1.79 -5.56
C PHE A 31 6.57 1.57 -6.98
N VAL A 32 6.79 2.56 -7.83
CA VAL A 32 6.41 2.60 -9.25
C VAL A 32 7.61 2.25 -10.14
N ASP A 33 7.35 1.54 -11.24
CA ASP A 33 8.29 1.35 -12.36
C ASP A 33 9.68 0.79 -12.01
N GLY A 34 9.82 0.01 -10.93
CA GLY A 34 11.11 -0.59 -10.56
C GLY A 34 12.16 0.42 -10.11
N GLY A 35 11.72 1.58 -9.63
CA GLY A 35 12.62 2.65 -9.16
C GLY A 35 13.48 2.26 -7.95
N ASN A 36 14.32 3.23 -7.55
CA ASN A 36 15.16 3.11 -6.36
C ASN A 36 14.66 4.05 -5.26
N TYR A 37 14.50 3.51 -4.05
CA TYR A 37 13.79 4.17 -2.95
C TYR A 37 14.58 4.08 -1.66
N TYR A 38 14.55 5.17 -0.89
CA TYR A 38 15.24 5.24 0.37
C TYR A 38 14.40 4.68 1.52
N GLN A 39 15.03 3.91 2.41
CA GLN A 39 14.46 3.54 3.71
C GLN A 39 15.40 3.92 4.85
N ASN A 40 14.81 4.50 5.90
CA ASN A 40 15.56 4.94 7.07
C ASN A 40 15.88 3.74 7.97
N SER A 41 17.15 3.36 8.01
CA SER A 41 17.67 2.24 8.82
C SER A 41 17.61 2.48 10.33
N ALA A 42 17.23 3.68 10.78
CA ALA A 42 17.04 3.99 12.20
C ALA A 42 15.57 3.84 12.65
N SER A 43 14.66 3.46 11.74
CA SER A 43 13.23 3.31 12.07
C SER A 43 12.91 1.87 12.45
N THR A 44 12.37 1.68 13.65
CA THR A 44 11.84 0.38 14.10
C THR A 44 10.39 0.13 13.64
N ALA A 45 9.82 1.03 12.84
CA ALA A 45 8.48 0.84 12.29
C ALA A 45 8.52 -0.24 11.21
N ASN A 46 7.41 -0.97 11.07
CA ASN A 46 7.26 -1.96 10.01
C ASN A 46 7.40 -1.33 8.62
N PHE A 47 7.92 -2.11 7.67
CA PHE A 47 7.89 -1.75 6.27
C PHE A 47 6.44 -1.65 5.79
N THR A 48 6.17 -0.62 4.97
CA THR A 48 4.85 -0.35 4.42
C THR A 48 4.94 0.04 2.96
N ALA A 49 3.90 -0.29 2.20
CA ALA A 49 3.73 0.12 0.81
C ALA A 49 2.27 0.45 0.54
N LEU A 50 2.01 1.42 -0.33
CA LEU A 50 0.67 1.72 -0.82
C LEU A 50 0.39 1.05 -2.17
N GLN A 51 -0.84 0.57 -2.32
CA GLN A 51 -1.37 0.04 -3.57
C GLN A 51 -2.85 0.41 -3.75
N ASP A 52 -3.34 0.32 -4.98
CA ASP A 52 -4.77 0.30 -5.26
C ASP A 52 -5.11 -0.71 -6.36
N PHE A 53 -6.41 -0.88 -6.59
CA PHE A 53 -6.96 -1.86 -7.51
C PHE A 53 -8.02 -1.21 -8.39
N SER A 54 -8.26 -1.79 -9.57
CA SER A 54 -9.36 -1.38 -10.43
C SER A 54 -9.91 -2.53 -11.28
N GLY A 55 -11.23 -2.59 -11.44
CA GLY A 55 -11.93 -3.63 -12.19
C GLY A 55 -11.91 -4.99 -11.47
N CYS A 56 -11.77 -4.98 -10.15
CA CYS A 56 -11.69 -6.16 -9.32
C CYS A 56 -13.01 -6.45 -8.61
N GLN A 57 -13.20 -7.70 -8.21
CA GLN A 57 -14.33 -8.11 -7.39
C GLN A 57 -13.99 -8.01 -5.91
N SER A 58 -15.03 -8.03 -5.07
CA SER A 58 -14.85 -8.06 -3.62
C SER A 58 -14.11 -9.32 -3.20
N ASP A 59 -12.87 -9.13 -2.77
CA ASP A 59 -11.99 -10.16 -2.21
C ASP A 59 -10.86 -9.45 -1.44
N LEU A 60 -10.04 -10.27 -0.77
CA LEU A 60 -8.79 -9.85 -0.17
C LEU A 60 -7.60 -10.32 -1.02
N ALA A 61 -6.60 -9.46 -1.14
CA ALA A 61 -5.31 -9.81 -1.70
C ALA A 61 -4.32 -10.14 -0.59
N ASP A 62 -3.66 -11.29 -0.69
CA ASP A 62 -2.50 -11.62 0.12
C ASP A 62 -1.26 -10.95 -0.47
N ASN A 63 -0.51 -10.26 0.39
CA ASN A 63 0.67 -9.50 0.01
C ASN A 63 1.90 -10.16 0.60
N ILE A 64 2.92 -10.41 -0.22
CA ILE A 64 4.15 -11.05 0.20
C ILE A 64 5.32 -10.15 -0.21
N LEU A 65 6.11 -9.71 0.76
CA LEU A 65 7.38 -9.05 0.50
C LEU A 65 8.46 -10.13 0.33
N VAL A 66 9.25 -10.03 -0.72
CA VAL A 66 10.43 -10.86 -0.97
C VAL A 66 11.65 -9.97 -0.88
N ASP A 67 12.64 -10.39 -0.09
CA ASP A 67 13.87 -9.65 0.11
C ASP A 67 14.97 -10.04 -0.90
N PRO A 68 16.14 -9.35 -0.90
CA PRO A 68 17.23 -9.63 -1.83
C PRO A 68 17.86 -11.01 -1.67
N GLN A 69 17.67 -11.67 -0.54
CA GLN A 69 18.13 -13.03 -0.27
C GLN A 69 17.10 -14.08 -0.73
N GLY A 70 15.89 -13.64 -1.07
CA GLY A 70 14.78 -14.48 -1.47
C GLY A 70 13.88 -14.92 -0.31
N ASP A 71 14.10 -14.41 0.90
CA ASP A 71 13.24 -14.68 2.04
C ASP A 71 11.89 -13.97 1.88
N GLN A 72 10.82 -14.65 2.30
CA GLN A 72 9.45 -14.21 2.08
C GLN A 72 8.74 -13.86 3.38
N TYR A 73 8.09 -12.71 3.38
CA TYR A 73 7.34 -12.19 4.52
C TYR A 73 5.89 -11.97 4.10
N LEU A 74 4.99 -12.79 4.65
CA LEU A 74 3.55 -12.57 4.49
C LEU A 74 3.14 -11.31 5.26
N CYS A 75 2.71 -10.30 4.51
CA CYS A 75 2.22 -9.03 5.04
C CYS A 75 0.71 -9.15 5.35
N ASN A 76 0.06 -8.04 5.72
CA ASN A 76 -1.40 -8.04 5.85
C ASN A 76 -2.10 -8.24 4.48
N SER A 77 -3.33 -8.76 4.53
CA SER A 77 -4.20 -8.78 3.36
C SER A 77 -4.85 -7.40 3.15
N THR A 78 -5.11 -7.04 1.89
CA THR A 78 -5.72 -5.74 1.51
C THR A 78 -6.95 -5.96 0.63
N PRO A 79 -8.05 -5.21 0.81
CA PRO A 79 -9.25 -5.36 0.00
C PRO A 79 -9.03 -4.89 -1.45
N LEU A 80 -9.60 -5.62 -2.41
CA LEU A 80 -9.54 -5.26 -3.84
C LEU A 80 -10.54 -4.17 -4.24
N THR A 81 -11.52 -3.87 -3.39
CA THR A 81 -12.61 -2.93 -3.66
C THR A 81 -12.81 -1.97 -2.48
N PRO A 82 -13.28 -0.73 -2.71
CA PRO A 82 -13.67 -0.17 -4.01
C PRO A 82 -12.46 0.29 -4.83
N ASP A 83 -12.67 0.36 -6.15
CA ASP A 83 -11.68 0.84 -7.12
C ASP A 83 -11.03 2.17 -6.70
N GLY A 84 -9.73 2.30 -6.95
CA GLY A 84 -8.97 3.53 -6.69
C GLY A 84 -8.84 3.90 -5.20
N THR A 85 -9.22 3.01 -4.28
CA THR A 85 -9.03 3.22 -2.86
C THR A 85 -7.64 2.74 -2.45
N GLN A 86 -6.84 3.65 -1.91
CA GLN A 86 -5.50 3.33 -1.42
C GLN A 86 -5.57 2.34 -0.26
N GLN A 87 -4.84 1.24 -0.41
CA GLN A 87 -4.66 0.21 0.59
C GLN A 87 -3.20 0.18 1.03
N GLN A 88 -3.02 0.06 2.35
CA GLN A 88 -1.69 -0.01 2.94
C GLN A 88 -1.31 -1.47 3.22
N ILE A 89 -0.22 -1.88 2.60
CA ILE A 89 0.52 -3.10 2.94
C ILE A 89 1.40 -2.79 4.15
N ILE A 90 1.41 -3.68 5.13
CA ILE A 90 2.20 -3.65 6.35
C ILE A 90 2.83 -5.03 6.50
N CYS A 91 4.16 -5.09 6.45
CA CYS A 91 4.90 -6.35 6.51
C CYS A 91 5.54 -6.55 7.90
N PRO A 92 5.67 -7.79 8.39
CA PRO A 92 6.22 -8.09 9.72
C PRO A 92 7.76 -8.03 9.75
N ILE A 93 8.33 -7.01 9.13
CA ILE A 93 9.76 -6.70 9.13
C ILE A 93 9.92 -5.21 9.41
N ALA A 94 10.77 -4.88 10.38
CA ALA A 94 11.04 -3.48 10.73
C ALA A 94 12.03 -2.87 9.73
N LYS A 95 11.94 -1.55 9.50
CA LYS A 95 12.77 -0.85 8.51
C LYS A 95 14.27 -0.88 8.84
N ASP A 96 14.62 -1.00 10.11
CA ASP A 96 16.00 -1.18 10.60
C ASP A 96 16.55 -2.59 10.39
N GLN A 97 15.70 -3.55 10.01
CA GLN A 97 16.09 -4.91 9.63
C GLN A 97 16.25 -5.09 8.11
N LEU A 98 15.87 -4.09 7.32
CA LEU A 98 16.03 -4.12 5.86
C LEU A 98 17.51 -3.94 5.48
N THR A 99 17.87 -4.43 4.29
CA THR A 99 19.19 -4.21 3.69
C THR A 99 19.02 -3.54 2.33
N SER A 100 20.07 -2.87 1.82
CA SER A 100 20.00 -2.34 0.46
C SER A 100 20.02 -3.49 -0.55
N GLY A 101 19.12 -3.45 -1.53
CA GLY A 101 18.99 -4.54 -2.49
C GLY A 101 17.69 -4.49 -3.30
N GLU A 102 17.53 -5.46 -4.19
CA GLU A 102 16.29 -5.65 -4.95
C GLU A 102 15.27 -6.36 -4.08
N TYR A 103 14.10 -5.76 -3.93
CA TYR A 103 12.94 -6.31 -3.26
C TYR A 103 11.82 -6.52 -4.27
N SER A 104 10.87 -7.39 -3.93
CA SER A 104 9.61 -7.46 -4.65
C SER A 104 8.40 -7.63 -3.76
N ILE A 105 7.25 -7.13 -4.21
CA ILE A 105 5.95 -7.41 -3.60
C ILE A 105 5.14 -8.27 -4.57
N ILE A 106 4.72 -9.43 -4.10
CA ILE A 106 3.80 -10.34 -4.78
C ILE A 106 2.40 -10.11 -4.21
N VAL A 107 1.41 -9.96 -5.08
CA VAL A 107 0.00 -9.76 -4.73
C VAL A 107 -0.84 -10.87 -5.35
N LEU A 108 -1.47 -11.68 -4.49
CA LEU A 108 -2.24 -12.85 -4.88
C LEU A 108 -3.70 -12.70 -4.42
N SER A 109 -4.66 -13.05 -5.27
CA SER A 109 -6.07 -13.15 -4.87
C SER A 109 -6.85 -14.05 -5.82
N ASN A 110 -7.93 -14.65 -5.30
CA ASN A 110 -8.91 -15.36 -6.13
C ASN A 110 -9.91 -14.41 -6.79
N ASN A 111 -9.83 -13.10 -6.51
CA ASN A 111 -10.64 -12.06 -7.11
C ASN A 111 -12.14 -12.42 -7.07
N GLY A 112 -12.63 -12.87 -5.92
CA GLY A 112 -14.04 -13.13 -5.68
C GLY A 112 -14.61 -14.24 -6.57
N GLN A 113 -13.84 -15.30 -6.81
CA GLN A 113 -14.18 -16.42 -7.73
C GLN A 113 -14.17 -16.06 -9.22
N CYS A 114 -13.68 -14.87 -9.60
CA CYS A 114 -13.38 -14.52 -10.98
C CYS A 114 -11.96 -14.96 -11.36
N ALA A 115 -11.41 -14.40 -12.44
CA ALA A 115 -10.02 -14.66 -12.82
C ALA A 115 -9.07 -14.21 -11.69
N PRO A 116 -8.24 -15.12 -11.14
CA PRO A 116 -7.32 -14.80 -10.06
C PRO A 116 -6.24 -13.83 -10.54
N ILE A 117 -5.64 -13.12 -9.59
CA ILE A 117 -4.54 -12.17 -9.85
C ILE A 117 -3.24 -12.64 -9.20
N ASN A 118 -2.13 -12.32 -9.86
CA ASN A 118 -0.77 -12.65 -9.43
C ASN A 118 0.25 -11.58 -9.85
N TYR A 119 0.12 -10.38 -9.30
CA TYR A 119 1.00 -9.27 -9.64
C TYR A 119 2.32 -9.36 -8.91
N ILE A 120 3.43 -9.02 -9.59
CA ILE A 120 4.76 -8.89 -8.99
C ILE A 120 5.27 -7.49 -9.31
N ARG A 121 5.76 -6.81 -8.28
CA ARG A 121 6.40 -5.48 -8.40
C ARG A 121 7.79 -5.56 -7.79
N SER A 122 8.81 -5.48 -8.63
CA SER A 122 10.19 -5.33 -8.19
C SER A 122 10.53 -3.86 -7.96
N PHE A 123 11.40 -3.56 -7.00
CA PHE A 123 11.94 -2.23 -6.72
C PHE A 123 13.27 -2.35 -5.96
N GLN A 124 14.08 -1.29 -6.02
CA GLN A 124 15.36 -1.24 -5.32
C GLN A 124 15.19 -0.42 -4.02
N LEU A 125 15.78 -0.90 -2.92
CA LEU A 125 15.91 -0.14 -1.69
C LEU A 125 17.35 0.27 -1.43
N ASP A 126 17.52 1.54 -1.04
CA ASP A 126 18.72 2.08 -0.41
C ASP A 126 18.44 2.32 1.07
N VAL A 127 18.98 1.45 1.93
CA VAL A 127 18.74 1.47 3.37
C VAL A 127 19.91 2.14 4.08
N ALA A 128 19.67 3.30 4.69
CA ALA A 128 20.70 4.05 5.40
C ALA A 128 20.13 4.90 6.55
N PRO A 129 20.97 5.43 7.45
CA PRO A 129 20.53 6.43 8.44
C PRO A 129 20.18 7.76 7.78
N GLN A 130 19.11 8.40 8.24
CA GLN A 130 18.73 9.73 7.72
C GLN A 130 19.75 10.80 8.14
N VAL A 131 20.16 11.64 7.20
CA VAL A 131 21.01 12.81 7.48
C VAL A 131 20.14 14.06 7.41
N THR A 132 20.07 14.81 8.50
CA THR A 132 19.37 16.11 8.52
C THR A 132 20.39 17.25 8.51
N SER A 133 20.23 18.19 7.57
CA SER A 133 21.02 19.42 7.53
C SER A 133 20.19 20.59 8.06
N LYS A 134 20.72 21.32 9.05
CA LYS A 134 20.13 22.58 9.52
C LYS A 134 20.77 23.73 8.75
N ILE A 135 19.98 24.48 8.00
CA ILE A 135 20.41 25.74 7.39
C ILE A 135 20.16 26.85 8.43
N PRO A 136 21.19 27.49 8.99
CA PRO A 136 20.97 28.63 9.88
C PRO A 136 20.45 29.82 9.09
N LEU A 137 19.28 30.36 9.47
CA LEU A 137 18.79 31.63 8.93
C LEU A 137 19.52 32.78 9.64
N THR A 138 20.21 33.65 8.91
CA THR A 138 20.73 34.91 9.45
C THR A 138 19.78 36.04 9.09
N VAL A 139 19.08 36.60 10.08
CA VAL A 139 18.23 37.79 9.92
C VAL A 139 19.04 39.03 10.27
N ILE A 140 19.25 39.92 9.30
CA ILE A 140 19.88 41.23 9.53
C ILE A 140 18.76 42.24 9.79
N ILE A 141 18.69 42.77 11.02
CA ILE A 141 17.78 43.85 11.38
C ILE A 141 18.55 45.16 11.39
N THR A 142 18.21 46.09 10.50
CA THR A 142 18.75 47.45 10.50
C THR A 142 17.73 48.41 11.11
N SER A 143 18.04 49.01 12.25
CA SER A 143 17.24 50.08 12.86
C SER A 143 17.86 51.44 12.58
N THR A 144 17.13 52.31 11.89
CA THR A 144 17.53 53.70 11.60
C THR A 144 16.74 54.63 12.51
N SER A 145 17.40 55.33 13.44
CA SER A 145 16.75 56.36 14.27
C SER A 145 17.04 57.75 13.71
N ALA A 146 16.00 58.53 13.40
CA ALA A 146 16.14 59.95 13.11
C ALA A 146 16.14 60.75 14.43
N PRO A 147 17.00 61.77 14.59
CA PRO A 147 16.97 62.65 15.75
C PRO A 147 15.69 63.51 15.73
N ALA A 148 14.95 63.51 16.84
CA ALA A 148 13.80 64.38 17.02
C ALA A 148 14.27 65.79 17.41
N THR A 149 13.83 66.80 16.66
CA THR A 149 14.05 68.22 16.97
C THR A 149 12.98 68.68 17.97
N SER A 150 13.38 69.14 19.15
CA SER A 150 12.47 69.78 20.12
C SER A 150 12.37 71.28 19.83
N THR A 151 11.15 71.80 19.70
CA THR A 151 10.82 73.24 19.63
C THR A 151 10.54 73.82 21.01
#